data_AF-A0A1J3JY66-F1
#
_entry.id   AF-A0A1J3JY66-F1
#
_cell.length_a   1.000
_cell.length_b   1.000
_cell.length_c   1.000
_cell.angle_alpha   90.00
_cell.angle_beta   90.00
_cell.angle_gamma   90.00
#
_symmetry.space_group_name_H-M   'P 1'
#
loop_
_entity.id
_entity.type
_entity.pdbx_description
1 polymer ?
#
loop_
_entity_poly.entity_id
_entity_poly.type
_entity_poly.pdbx_seq_one_letter_code
_entity_poly.pdbx_strand_id
1 'polypeptide(L)'
;QSDHNNRDISSNELRASNEEQQTSKLRVEATVIESHVNLKIQCPRKQGQLLRSIILLEKLRFTVLHLNIASPSNTSVSYSFNLKMEDDCNL
;
A
#
# COMPACT_ATOMS: atom_id res chain seq x y z
N GLN A 1 -49.87 -41.25 6.28
CA GLN A 1 -49.06 -42.43 5.89
C GLN A 1 -48.85 -42.39 4.37
N SER A 2 -47.77 -42.87 3.74
CA SER A 2 -46.35 -43.01 4.15
C SER A 2 -45.59 -43.73 3.02
N ASP A 3 -44.36 -43.40 2.62
CA ASP A 3 -43.50 -42.23 2.90
C ASP A 3 -42.28 -42.22 1.95
N HIS A 4 -41.32 -41.30 2.18
CA HIS A 4 -39.94 -41.21 1.61
C HIS A 4 -39.70 -40.20 0.48
N ASN A 5 -39.71 -38.91 0.81
CA ASN A 5 -39.00 -37.91 -0.01
C ASN A 5 -37.49 -37.98 0.31
N ASN A 6 -36.70 -38.54 -0.62
CA ASN A 6 -35.25 -38.66 -0.43
C ASN A 6 -34.59 -37.27 -0.32
N ARG A 7 -33.92 -37.02 0.81
CA ARG A 7 -33.14 -35.81 1.03
C ARG A 7 -31.73 -36.01 0.48
N ASP A 8 -31.58 -35.81 -0.82
CA ASP A 8 -30.26 -35.49 -1.37
C ASP A 8 -29.97 -34.02 -1.08
N ILE A 9 -29.63 -33.74 0.18
CA ILE A 9 -28.98 -32.49 0.57
C ILE A 9 -27.64 -32.49 -0.15
N SER A 10 -27.59 -31.81 -1.29
CA SER A 10 -26.33 -31.56 -1.99
C SER A 10 -25.41 -30.82 -1.04
N SER A 11 -24.41 -31.54 -0.53
CA SER A 11 -23.34 -31.00 0.30
C SER A 11 -22.43 -30.14 -0.57
N ASN A 12 -22.93 -29.00 -1.01
CA ASN A 12 -22.08 -27.87 -1.33
C ASN A 12 -21.37 -27.52 -0.02
N GLU A 13 -20.16 -28.03 0.12
CA GLU A 13 -19.19 -27.58 1.11
C GLU A 13 -19.28 -26.06 1.16
N LEU A 14 -19.49 -25.52 2.36
CA LEU A 14 -19.09 -24.16 2.67
C LEU A 14 -17.57 -24.13 2.56
N ARG A 15 -17.08 -24.07 1.32
CA ARG A 15 -15.82 -23.45 0.99
C ARG A 15 -15.96 -22.06 1.54
N ALA A 16 -15.42 -21.88 2.74
CA ALA A 16 -14.98 -20.60 3.20
C ALA A 16 -14.09 -20.09 2.08
N SER A 17 -14.65 -19.23 1.24
CA SER A 17 -13.87 -18.30 0.48
C SER A 17 -13.09 -17.55 1.54
N ASN A 18 -11.85 -17.97 1.73
CA ASN A 18 -10.78 -17.03 1.95
C ASN A 18 -10.77 -16.15 0.69
N GLU A 19 -11.74 -15.24 0.64
CA GLU A 19 -11.47 -13.87 0.30
C GLU A 19 -10.31 -13.48 1.22
N GLU A 20 -9.09 -13.82 0.76
CA GLU A 20 -7.96 -12.96 0.98
C GLU A 20 -8.44 -11.60 0.53
N GLN A 21 -8.94 -10.83 1.50
CA GLN A 21 -9.29 -9.45 1.30
C GLN A 21 -8.02 -8.85 0.71
N GLN A 22 -8.06 -8.52 -0.57
CA GLN A 22 -6.97 -7.88 -1.29
C GLN A 22 -6.90 -6.41 -0.83
N THR A 23 -6.80 -6.24 0.50
CA THR A 23 -6.32 -5.06 1.17
C THR A 23 -5.07 -4.65 0.43
N SER A 24 -5.08 -3.45 -0.12
CA SER A 24 -4.02 -2.96 -1.00
C SER A 24 -2.77 -2.84 -0.15
N LYS A 25 -1.95 -3.90 -0.14
CA LYS A 25 -0.86 -4.08 0.81
C LYS A 25 0.09 -2.89 0.69
N LEU A 26 0.27 -2.18 1.80
CA LEU A 26 1.28 -1.13 1.88
C LEU A 26 2.65 -1.78 1.62
N ARG A 27 3.34 -1.31 0.58
CA ARG A 27 4.72 -1.67 0.26
C ARG A 27 5.56 -0.41 0.36
N VAL A 28 6.63 -0.47 1.14
CA VAL A 28 7.61 0.61 1.28
C VAL A 28 8.97 0.03 1.00
N GLU A 29 9.73 0.69 0.15
CA GLU A 29 11.10 0.31 -0.22
C GLU A 29 11.97 1.57 -0.16
N ALA A 30 13.14 1.46 0.46
CA ALA A 30 14.12 2.52 0.52
C ALA A 30 15.46 2.01 0.01
N THR A 31 16.19 2.85 -0.72
CA THR A 31 17.59 2.63 -1.08
C THR A 31 18.35 3.90 -0.76
N VAL A 32 19.43 3.78 0.02
CA VAL A 32 20.26 4.90 0.48
C VAL A 32 21.64 4.76 -0.14
N ILE A 33 22.16 5.85 -0.70
CA ILE A 33 23.53 5.96 -1.23
C ILE A 33 24.05 7.32 -0.78
N GLU A 34 25.04 7.33 0.11
CA GLU A 34 25.54 8.55 0.76
C GLU A 34 24.39 9.35 1.41
N SER A 35 24.22 10.63 1.06
CA SER A 35 23.12 11.48 1.52
C SER A 35 21.86 11.39 0.65
N HIS A 36 21.82 10.54 -0.38
CA HIS A 36 20.69 10.40 -1.28
C HIS A 36 19.80 9.19 -0.93
N VAL A 37 18.48 9.38 -0.94
CA VAL A 37 17.51 8.31 -0.70
C VAL A 37 16.51 8.20 -1.84
N ASN A 38 16.36 7.01 -2.39
CA ASN A 38 15.21 6.65 -3.21
C ASN A 38 14.17 5.94 -2.33
N LEU A 39 13.02 6.58 -2.11
CA LEU A 39 11.91 6.05 -1.30
C LEU A 39 10.71 5.77 -2.20
N LYS A 40 10.31 4.50 -2.30
CA LYS A 40 9.13 4.05 -3.05
C LYS A 40 8.06 3.60 -2.06
N ILE A 41 6.83 4.08 -2.26
CA ILE A 41 5.66 3.73 -1.45
C ILE A 41 4.54 3.33 -2.41
N GLN A 42 4.00 2.13 -2.31
CA GLN A 42 2.75 1.73 -2.97
C GLN A 42 1.69 1.47 -1.89
N CYS A 43 0.51 2.08 -2.03
CA CYS A 43 -0.50 2.11 -0.97
C CYS A 43 -1.92 2.30 -1.52
N PRO A 44 -2.97 2.03 -0.72
CA PRO A 44 -4.35 2.37 -1.09
C PRO A 44 -4.48 3.89 -1.26
N ARG A 45 -5.11 4.34 -2.34
CA ARG A 45 -5.29 5.77 -2.63
C ARG A 45 -6.15 6.43 -1.55
N LYS A 46 -5.59 7.38 -0.78
CA LYS A 46 -6.30 8.20 0.22
C LYS A 46 -6.08 9.70 -0.02
N GLN A 47 -7.13 10.50 0.18
CA GLN A 47 -7.08 11.95 -0.04
C GLN A 47 -6.03 12.62 0.89
N GLY A 48 -5.24 13.52 0.33
CA GLY A 48 -4.23 14.29 1.08
C GLY A 48 -3.02 13.49 1.57
N GLN A 49 -2.93 12.19 1.30
CA GLN A 49 -1.84 11.34 1.77
C GLN A 49 -0.46 11.83 1.31
N LEU A 50 -0.31 12.17 0.03
CA LEU A 50 0.93 12.71 -0.54
C LEU A 50 1.41 13.97 0.21
N LEU A 51 0.51 14.92 0.46
CA LEU A 51 0.84 16.16 1.16
C LEU A 51 1.31 15.87 2.59
N ARG A 52 0.65 14.95 3.29
CA ARG A 52 1.08 14.50 4.64
C ARG A 52 2.46 13.84 4.61
N SER A 53 2.75 13.04 3.57
CA SER A 53 4.08 12.44 3.38
C SER A 53 5.16 13.50 3.14
N ILE A 54 4.91 14.51 2.30
CA ILE A 54 5.85 15.60 2.03
C ILE A 54 6.14 16.40 3.31
N ILE A 55 5.10 16.78 4.07
CA ILE A 55 5.26 17.48 5.36
C ILE A 55 6.07 16.66 6.37
N LEU A 56 5.92 15.33 6.37
CA LEU A 56 6.70 14.46 7.25
C LEU A 56 8.17 14.36 6.81
N LEU A 57 8.43 14.25 5.50
CA LEU A 57 9.79 14.23 4.94
C LEU A 57 10.54 15.52 5.24
N GLU A 58 9.89 16.68 5.07
CA GLU A 58 10.45 18.00 5.40
C GLU A 58 10.80 18.12 6.89
N LYS A 59 9.90 17.67 7.79
CA LYS A 59 10.16 17.64 9.24
C LYS A 59 11.31 16.72 9.65
N LEU A 60 11.52 15.64 8.89
CA LEU A 60 12.65 14.73 9.04
C LEU A 60 13.92 15.23 8.35
N ARG A 61 13.92 16.47 7.80
CA ARG A 61 15.05 17.13 7.12
C ARG A 61 15.49 16.42 5.84
N PHE A 62 14.53 15.84 5.11
CA PHE A 62 14.71 15.43 3.73
C PHE A 62 14.23 16.52 2.77
N THR A 63 15.08 16.91 1.82
CA THR A 63 14.66 17.70 0.65
C THR A 63 14.15 16.76 -0.44
N VAL A 64 12.92 16.98 -0.93
CA VAL A 64 12.37 16.25 -2.07
C VAL A 64 12.97 16.80 -3.37
N LEU A 65 13.89 16.06 -3.98
CA LEU A 65 14.54 16.44 -5.25
C LEU A 65 13.65 16.13 -6.46
N HIS A 66 12.98 14.98 -6.44
CA HIS A 66 12.08 14.55 -7.51
C HIS A 66 10.98 13.66 -6.94
N LEU A 67 9.75 13.82 -7.45
CA LEU A 67 8.60 13.00 -7.11
C LEU A 67 7.98 12.45 -8.41
N ASN A 68 7.93 11.13 -8.54
CA ASN A 68 7.09 10.46 -9.52
C ASN A 68 5.84 9.89 -8.84
N ILE A 69 4.68 10.04 -9.48
CA ILE A 69 3.41 9.46 -9.04
C ILE A 69 2.88 8.57 -10.16
N ALA A 70 2.58 7.31 -9.85
CA ALA A 70 1.84 6.43 -10.75
C ALA A 70 0.60 5.85 -10.04
N SER A 71 -0.36 5.34 -10.81
CA SER A 71 -1.57 4.72 -10.27
C SER A 71 -1.74 3.34 -10.88
N PRO A 72 -1.17 2.29 -10.25
CA PRO A 72 -1.20 0.92 -10.78
C PRO A 72 -2.61 0.34 -10.90
N SER A 73 -3.60 0.90 -10.20
CA SER A 73 -5.02 0.59 -10.32
C SER A 73 -5.88 1.77 -9.85
N ASN A 74 -7.20 1.68 -10.03
CA ASN A 74 -8.14 2.70 -9.55
C ASN A 74 -8.14 2.87 -8.01
N THR A 75 -7.68 1.86 -7.27
CA THR A 75 -7.66 1.82 -5.79
C THR A 75 -6.26 1.99 -5.20
N SER A 76 -5.21 1.98 -6.02
CA SER A 76 -3.80 1.98 -5.59
C SER A 76 -3.04 3.17 -6.19
N VAL A 77 -2.11 3.73 -5.42
CA VAL A 77 -1.19 4.77 -5.87
C VAL A 77 0.23 4.39 -5.46
N SER A 78 1.19 4.67 -6.34
CA SER A 78 2.61 4.59 -6.03
C SER A 78 3.27 5.96 -6.11
N TYR A 79 4.10 6.24 -5.10
CA TYR A 79 4.93 7.43 -4.99
C TYR A 79 6.39 6.99 -5.00
N SER A 80 7.22 7.61 -5.84
CA SER A 80 8.67 7.40 -5.83
C SER A 80 9.33 8.76 -5.61
N PHE A 81 9.90 8.95 -4.43
CA PHE A 81 10.66 10.14 -4.06
C PHE A 81 12.15 9.88 -4.25
N ASN A 82 12.84 10.80 -4.92
CA ASN A 82 14.29 10.98 -4.73
C ASN A 82 14.48 12.11 -3.74
N LEU A 83 15.26 11.85 -2.70
CA LEU A 83 15.46 12.73 -1.56
C LEU A 83 16.95 13.02 -1.38
N LYS A 84 17.25 14.15 -0.76
CA LYS A 84 18.54 14.44 -0.12
C LYS A 84 18.32 14.50 1.40
N MET A 85 19.17 13.85 2.18
CA MET A 85 19.34 14.12 3.60
C MET A 85 20.12 15.42 3.77
N GLU A 86 19.60 16.36 4.54
CA GLU A 86 20.37 17.54 4.96
C GLU A 86 21.24 17.20 6.19
N ASP A 87 22.26 18.02 6.46
CA ASP A 87 23.27 17.73 7.49
C ASP A 87 22.68 17.60 8.92
N ASP A 88 21.54 18.25 9.17
CA ASP A 88 20.80 18.18 10.44
C ASP A 88 19.75 17.04 10.48
N CYS A 89 19.93 15.96 9.71
CA CYS A 89 18.95 14.87 9.63
C CYS A 89 18.68 14.23 11.00
N ASN A 90 17.40 14.11 11.36
CA ASN A 90 16.96 13.67 12.70
C ASN A 90 16.67 12.15 12.76
N LEU A 91 17.49 11.32 12.08
CA LEU A 91 17.32 9.87 11.93
C LEU A 91 18.63 9.10 12.08
#